data_AF-A0A2X1SQX6-F1
#
_entry.id   AF-A0A2X1SQX6-F1
#
_cell.length_a   1.000
_cell.length_b   1.000
_cell.length_c   1.000
_cell.angle_alpha   90.00
_cell.angle_beta   90.00
_cell.angle_gamma   90.00
#
_symmetry.space_group_name_H-M   'P 1'
#
loop_
_entity.id
_entity.type
_entity.pdbx_description
1 polymer ?
#
loop_
_entity_poly.entity_id
_entity_poly.type
_entity_poly.pdbx_seq_one_letter_code
_entity_poly.pdbx_strand_id
1 'polypeptide(L)'
;MSPVCSARGIKISGDKKVPSGGFPGPLRNLLGIWAEEIDCLNDGEFNLVQGLAGNQCGLQGPYQVRHLCELIHIESAQALATYRDDFYAGRPAVTVNAFGKGKAWHVASRNDLAFQRDFFTALSKELALPRAIATELPPGVVATARTDGDNAFIFLQNYSAQNHTLTLPQGYWDCLTDAAVSAPLTLSAWDCRILRRHA
;
A
#
# COMPACT_ATOMS: atom_id res chain seq x y z
N MET A 1 22.92 5.95 -19.30
CA MET A 1 21.58 5.43 -19.62
C MET A 1 20.60 6.24 -18.80
N SER A 2 19.74 7.03 -19.44
CA SER A 2 18.77 7.87 -18.72
C SER A 2 17.67 6.96 -18.14
N PRO A 3 17.37 7.02 -16.82
CA PRO A 3 16.28 6.25 -16.26
C PRO A 3 14.97 6.79 -16.86
N VAL A 4 14.23 5.93 -17.56
CA VAL A 4 12.92 6.29 -18.08
C VAL A 4 11.98 6.47 -16.89
N CYS A 5 11.77 7.72 -16.47
CA CYS A 5 10.70 8.10 -15.55
C CYS A 5 9.36 7.76 -16.22
N SER A 6 8.56 6.93 -15.56
CA SER A 6 7.26 6.51 -16.09
C SER A 6 6.17 6.81 -15.06
N ALA A 7 5.41 7.89 -15.26
CA ALA A 7 4.13 8.08 -14.60
C ALA A 7 3.03 7.24 -15.25
N ARG A 8 1.95 6.96 -14.51
CA ARG A 8 0.80 6.20 -15.05
C ARG A 8 0.01 7.07 -16.02
N GLY A 9 -0.46 6.47 -17.12
CA GLY A 9 -1.26 7.17 -18.12
C GLY A 9 -0.46 8.03 -19.11
N ILE A 10 0.88 7.99 -19.11
CA ILE A 10 1.70 8.73 -20.08
C ILE A 10 1.56 8.19 -21.51
N LYS A 11 1.32 6.89 -21.68
CA LYS A 11 1.24 6.22 -22.99
C LYS A 11 -0.05 5.44 -23.14
N ILE A 12 -0.67 5.55 -24.32
CA ILE A 12 -1.80 4.72 -24.72
C ILE A 12 -1.29 3.64 -25.67
N SER A 13 -1.50 2.35 -25.33
CA SER A 13 -1.19 1.21 -26.21
C SER A 13 0.32 1.06 -26.55
N GLY A 14 0.69 -0.04 -27.22
CA GLY A 14 2.06 -0.40 -27.59
C GLY A 14 2.81 0.65 -28.43
N ASP A 15 2.12 1.66 -28.95
CA ASP A 15 2.65 2.66 -29.89
C ASP A 15 3.29 3.89 -29.22
N LYS A 16 3.43 3.92 -27.88
CA LYS A 16 4.10 5.01 -27.13
C LYS A 16 3.52 6.43 -27.37
N LYS A 17 2.27 6.56 -27.84
CA LYS A 17 1.63 7.86 -28.06
C LYS A 17 1.21 8.53 -26.75
N VAL A 18 1.54 9.82 -26.61
CA VAL A 18 1.16 10.65 -25.47
C VAL A 18 -0.29 11.16 -25.67
N PRO A 19 -1.19 10.98 -24.69
CA PRO A 19 -2.54 11.53 -24.78
C PRO A 19 -2.53 13.05 -24.92
N SER A 20 -3.33 13.58 -25.83
CA SER A 20 -3.71 15.01 -25.82
C SER A 20 -4.77 15.24 -24.74
N GLY A 21 -4.67 16.34 -23.98
CA GLY A 21 -5.64 16.69 -22.93
C GLY A 21 -5.12 16.65 -21.47
N GLY A 22 -3.81 16.49 -21.27
CA GLY A 22 -3.16 16.54 -19.95
C GLY A 22 -3.12 15.19 -19.23
N PHE A 23 -2.12 14.98 -18.39
CA PHE A 23 -1.97 13.74 -17.63
C PHE A 23 -2.94 13.69 -16.45
N PRO A 24 -3.43 12.51 -16.02
CA PRO A 24 -3.07 11.16 -16.47
C PRO A 24 -3.91 10.66 -17.66
N GLY A 25 -4.34 11.56 -18.55
CA GLY A 25 -5.00 11.22 -19.81
C GLY A 25 -6.36 10.55 -19.58
N PRO A 26 -6.60 9.34 -20.10
CA PRO A 26 -7.88 8.64 -19.91
C PRO A 26 -8.30 8.43 -18.44
N LEU A 27 -7.35 8.49 -17.51
CA LEU A 27 -7.62 8.33 -16.08
C LEU A 27 -7.97 9.65 -15.38
N ARG A 28 -7.88 10.82 -16.05
CA ARG A 28 -8.07 12.15 -15.45
C ARG A 28 -9.42 12.27 -14.74
N ASN A 29 -10.52 11.94 -15.43
CA ASN A 29 -11.87 11.99 -14.84
C ASN A 29 -12.07 10.97 -13.71
N LEU A 30 -11.45 9.79 -13.82
CA LEU A 30 -11.53 8.75 -12.78
C LEU A 30 -10.79 9.20 -11.51
N LEU A 31 -9.58 9.73 -11.66
CA LEU A 31 -8.72 10.14 -10.56
C LEU A 31 -9.06 11.53 -10.03
N GLY A 32 -9.81 12.34 -10.79
CA GLY A 32 -10.23 13.68 -10.41
C GLY A 32 -9.07 14.65 -10.23
N ILE A 33 -7.98 14.46 -10.97
CA ILE A 33 -6.74 15.24 -10.88
C ILE A 33 -6.13 15.48 -12.26
N TRP A 34 -5.44 16.60 -12.39
CA TRP A 34 -4.57 16.91 -13.52
C TRP A 34 -3.11 16.94 -13.07
N ALA A 35 -2.29 16.03 -13.58
CA ALA A 35 -0.84 16.05 -13.37
C ALA A 35 -0.19 16.98 -14.40
N GLU A 36 0.33 18.11 -13.93
CA GLU A 36 0.94 19.16 -14.74
C GLU A 36 2.39 18.80 -15.10
N GLU A 37 3.15 18.41 -14.10
CA GLU A 37 4.60 18.23 -14.17
C GLU A 37 5.03 17.05 -13.29
N ILE A 38 6.19 16.47 -13.60
CA ILE A 38 6.91 15.56 -12.71
C ILE A 38 8.31 16.11 -12.44
N ASP A 39 8.59 16.35 -11.18
CA ASP A 39 9.91 16.72 -10.67
C ASP A 39 10.73 15.47 -10.34
N CYS A 40 12.01 15.50 -10.67
CA CYS A 40 12.95 14.39 -10.50
C CYS A 40 14.01 14.77 -9.45
N LEU A 41 13.94 14.13 -8.29
CA LEU A 41 14.90 14.32 -7.21
C LEU A 41 16.15 13.45 -7.45
N ASN A 42 17.34 14.05 -7.30
CA ASN A 42 18.62 13.35 -7.36
C ASN A 42 18.82 12.39 -6.19
N ASP A 43 19.85 11.55 -6.30
CA ASP A 43 20.28 10.69 -5.20
C ASP A 43 20.70 11.55 -3.99
N GLY A 44 20.02 11.36 -2.86
CA GLY A 44 20.23 12.12 -1.62
C GLY A 44 19.24 13.26 -1.40
N GLU A 45 18.54 13.71 -2.44
CA GLU A 45 17.44 14.66 -2.31
C GLU A 45 16.16 13.96 -1.83
N PHE A 46 15.40 14.67 -0.99
CA PHE A 46 14.14 14.20 -0.47
C PHE A 46 13.17 15.35 -0.25
N ASN A 47 11.89 15.03 -0.32
CA ASN A 47 10.81 15.89 0.16
C ASN A 47 10.01 15.12 1.22
N LEU A 48 9.02 15.74 1.84
CA LEU A 48 8.19 15.16 2.87
C LEU A 48 6.70 15.33 2.54
N VAL A 49 5.93 14.30 2.81
CA VAL A 49 4.47 14.30 2.65
C VAL A 49 3.82 14.27 4.03
N GLN A 50 2.92 15.21 4.26
CA GLN A 50 2.20 15.40 5.51
C GLN A 50 0.71 15.11 5.31
N GLY A 51 0.13 14.24 6.13
CA GLY A 51 -1.31 13.98 6.12
C GLY A 51 -2.10 15.21 6.59
N LEU A 52 -3.22 15.49 5.93
CA LEU A 52 -4.12 16.56 6.33
C LEU A 52 -4.95 16.14 7.55
N ALA A 53 -5.26 17.09 8.44
CA ALA A 53 -6.08 16.81 9.60
C ALA A 53 -7.45 16.22 9.20
N GLY A 54 -7.84 15.10 9.83
CA GLY A 54 -9.12 14.44 9.56
C GLY A 54 -9.21 13.71 8.22
N ASN A 55 -8.11 13.49 7.51
CA ASN A 55 -8.13 12.70 6.27
C ASN A 55 -8.64 11.26 6.51
N GLN A 56 -9.43 10.73 5.59
CA GLN A 56 -10.11 9.43 5.76
C GLN A 56 -9.16 8.22 5.85
N CYS A 57 -7.91 8.36 5.38
CA CYS A 57 -6.92 7.29 5.47
C CYS A 57 -6.10 7.34 6.77
N GLY A 58 -6.35 8.32 7.65
CA GLY A 58 -5.62 8.49 8.91
C GLY A 58 -4.12 8.78 8.74
N LEU A 59 -3.69 9.19 7.54
CA LEU A 59 -2.29 9.51 7.25
C LEU A 59 -1.82 10.63 8.19
N GLN A 60 -0.65 10.45 8.81
CA GLN A 60 -0.06 11.45 9.69
C GLN A 60 1.20 12.01 9.03
N GLY A 61 2.23 11.19 8.87
CA GLY A 61 3.53 11.64 8.40
C GLY A 61 4.33 12.40 9.49
N PRO A 62 5.39 13.12 9.11
CA PRO A 62 5.83 13.29 7.74
C PRO A 62 6.42 11.98 7.17
N TYR A 63 6.10 11.68 5.91
CA TYR A 63 6.62 10.52 5.17
C TYR A 63 7.67 10.97 4.18
N GLN A 64 8.80 10.27 4.09
CA GLN A 64 9.89 10.65 3.20
C GLN A 64 9.56 10.29 1.75
N VAL A 65 9.74 11.27 0.86
CA VAL A 65 9.64 11.15 -0.60
C VAL A 65 11.02 11.15 -1.23
N ARG A 66 11.21 10.31 -2.26
CA ARG A 66 12.45 10.27 -3.05
C ARG A 66 12.16 10.09 -4.53
N HIS A 67 13.13 10.48 -5.36
CA HIS A 67 13.18 10.29 -6.81
C HIS A 67 12.11 11.04 -7.63
N LEU A 68 10.81 10.92 -7.33
CA LEU A 68 9.75 11.47 -8.17
C LEU A 68 8.64 12.15 -7.38
N CYS A 69 8.29 13.37 -7.80
CA CYS A 69 7.19 14.17 -7.28
C CYS A 69 6.33 14.69 -8.45
N GLU A 70 5.09 14.24 -8.57
CA GLU A 70 4.13 14.81 -9.52
C GLU A 70 3.49 16.06 -8.91
N LEU A 71 3.48 17.14 -9.69
CA LEU A 71 2.78 18.37 -9.35
C LEU A 71 1.36 18.28 -9.92
N ILE A 72 0.40 17.99 -9.03
CA ILE A 72 -0.99 17.75 -9.43
C ILE A 72 -1.91 18.90 -9.01
N HIS A 73 -2.96 19.10 -9.81
CA HIS A 73 -4.10 19.94 -9.50
C HIS A 73 -5.30 19.05 -9.18
N ILE A 74 -6.07 19.44 -8.18
CA ILE A 74 -7.34 18.80 -7.87
C ILE A 74 -8.42 19.34 -8.81
N GLU A 75 -9.22 18.43 -9.37
CA GLU A 75 -10.42 18.76 -10.14
C GLU A 75 -11.67 18.33 -9.37
N SER A 76 -11.88 17.03 -9.19
CA SER A 76 -13.00 16.47 -8.40
C SER A 76 -12.53 15.67 -7.18
N ALA A 77 -11.23 15.39 -7.08
CA ALA A 77 -10.67 14.63 -5.97
C ALA A 77 -10.62 15.45 -4.67
N GLN A 78 -10.46 14.76 -3.55
CA GLN A 78 -10.12 15.33 -2.25
C GLN A 78 -8.65 15.06 -1.94
N ALA A 79 -7.94 16.07 -1.42
CA ALA A 79 -6.61 15.89 -0.84
C ALA A 79 -6.67 15.11 0.48
N LEU A 80 -5.75 14.17 0.65
CA LEU A 80 -5.51 13.43 1.89
C LEU A 80 -4.18 13.81 2.55
N ALA A 81 -3.20 14.20 1.74
CA ALA A 81 -1.89 14.62 2.19
C ALA A 81 -1.30 15.63 1.19
N THR A 82 -0.36 16.47 1.65
CA THR A 82 0.31 17.50 0.84
C THR A 82 1.82 17.39 0.97
N TYR A 83 2.54 17.87 -0.04
CA TYR A 83 3.98 18.11 0.08
C TYR A 83 4.25 19.17 1.14
N ARG A 84 5.35 19.04 1.88
CA ARG A 84 5.69 19.97 2.97
C ARG A 84 6.73 21.00 2.54
N ASP A 85 7.68 20.59 1.70
CA ASP A 85 8.87 21.38 1.37
C ASP A 85 8.92 21.67 -0.14
N ASP A 86 9.89 22.50 -0.56
CA ASP A 86 10.15 22.93 -1.94
C ASP A 86 9.12 23.91 -2.56
N PHE A 87 9.31 24.33 -3.82
CA PHE A 87 8.47 25.30 -4.53
C PHE A 87 7.01 24.84 -4.73
N TYR A 88 6.75 23.55 -4.51
CA TYR A 88 5.42 22.93 -4.53
C TYR A 88 4.90 22.53 -3.14
N ALA A 89 5.49 23.06 -2.06
CA ALA A 89 4.95 22.93 -0.71
C ALA A 89 3.46 23.31 -0.66
N GLY A 90 2.66 22.50 0.04
CA GLY A 90 1.21 22.64 0.13
C GLY A 90 0.43 22.05 -1.05
N ARG A 91 1.08 21.69 -2.18
CA ARG A 91 0.37 20.98 -3.27
C ARG A 91 -0.06 19.58 -2.83
N PRO A 92 -1.19 19.05 -3.34
CA PRO A 92 -1.67 17.72 -3.01
C PRO A 92 -0.65 16.64 -3.41
N ALA A 93 -0.38 15.70 -2.50
CA ALA A 93 0.53 14.57 -2.73
C ALA A 93 -0.18 13.22 -2.71
N VAL A 94 -1.32 13.14 -2.01
CA VAL A 94 -2.20 11.97 -2.01
C VAL A 94 -3.63 12.46 -2.13
N THR A 95 -4.37 11.88 -3.06
CA THR A 95 -5.76 12.26 -3.31
C THR A 95 -6.66 11.03 -3.41
N VAL A 96 -7.95 11.27 -3.27
CA VAL A 96 -9.01 10.28 -3.48
C VAL A 96 -10.19 10.92 -4.19
N ASN A 97 -10.73 10.25 -5.19
CA ASN A 97 -11.92 10.69 -5.92
C ASN A 97 -13.02 9.64 -5.78
N ALA A 98 -14.23 10.07 -5.45
CA ALA A 98 -15.41 9.22 -5.55
C ALA A 98 -15.85 9.17 -7.02
N PHE A 99 -16.03 7.97 -7.57
CA PHE A 99 -16.40 7.81 -8.98
C PHE A 99 -17.39 6.64 -9.13
N GLY A 100 -18.62 6.96 -9.52
CA GLY A 100 -19.72 6.00 -9.54
C GLY A 100 -19.97 5.42 -8.14
N LYS A 101 -19.86 4.11 -7.99
CA LYS A 101 -19.98 3.41 -6.68
C LYS A 101 -18.63 3.14 -6.01
N GLY A 102 -17.52 3.55 -6.63
CA GLY A 102 -16.16 3.26 -6.18
C GLY A 102 -15.39 4.51 -5.77
N LYS A 103 -14.14 4.29 -5.42
CA LYS A 103 -13.15 5.33 -5.11
C LYS A 103 -11.87 5.06 -5.90
N ALA A 104 -11.18 6.12 -6.28
CA ALA A 104 -9.88 6.06 -6.95
C ALA A 104 -8.87 6.92 -6.19
N TRP A 105 -7.78 6.30 -5.72
CA TRP A 105 -6.70 7.00 -5.01
C TRP A 105 -5.54 7.27 -5.96
N HIS A 106 -4.94 8.46 -5.84
CA HIS A 106 -3.70 8.82 -6.53
C HIS A 106 -2.61 9.14 -5.50
N VAL A 107 -1.40 8.63 -5.73
CA VAL A 107 -0.22 8.92 -4.92
C VAL A 107 0.81 9.56 -5.85
N ALA A 108 1.04 10.85 -5.69
CA ALA A 108 1.83 11.69 -6.58
C ALA A 108 3.35 11.52 -6.38
N SER A 109 3.79 10.75 -5.40
CA SER A 109 5.20 10.60 -5.07
C SER A 109 5.59 9.17 -4.72
N ARG A 110 6.89 8.88 -4.84
CA ARG A 110 7.48 7.65 -4.29
C ARG A 110 7.81 7.85 -2.82
N ASN A 111 6.92 7.34 -1.97
CA ASN A 111 7.02 7.43 -0.51
C ASN A 111 7.75 6.23 0.12
N ASP A 112 8.19 6.40 1.36
CA ASP A 112 8.87 5.40 2.19
C ASP A 112 7.96 4.24 2.67
N LEU A 113 8.56 3.29 3.39
CA LEU A 113 7.86 2.12 3.91
C LEU A 113 6.78 2.48 4.95
N ALA A 114 6.99 3.53 5.74
CA ALA A 114 6.01 3.95 6.75
C ALA A 114 4.72 4.42 6.08
N PHE A 115 4.83 5.19 4.99
CA PHE A 115 3.69 5.58 4.16
C PHE A 115 2.95 4.35 3.62
N GLN A 116 3.68 3.42 2.98
CA GLN A 116 3.04 2.24 2.37
C GLN A 116 2.27 1.43 3.42
N ARG A 117 2.88 1.25 4.61
CA ARG A 117 2.25 0.53 5.71
C ARG A 117 0.96 1.22 6.15
N ASP A 118 1.01 2.52 6.42
CA ASP A 118 -0.14 3.26 6.94
C ASP A 118 -1.26 3.34 5.89
N PHE A 119 -0.91 3.67 4.65
CA PHE A 119 -1.86 3.80 3.53
C PHE A 119 -2.57 2.48 3.23
N PHE A 120 -1.84 1.38 3.03
CA PHE A 120 -2.46 0.09 2.71
C PHE A 120 -3.15 -0.55 3.92
N THR A 121 -2.70 -0.29 5.15
CA THR A 121 -3.43 -0.73 6.36
C THR A 121 -4.78 -0.04 6.46
N ALA A 122 -4.83 1.28 6.24
CA ALA A 122 -6.08 2.03 6.24
C ALA A 122 -7.02 1.54 5.14
N LEU A 123 -6.52 1.37 3.91
CA LEU A 123 -7.32 0.90 2.78
C LEU A 123 -7.83 -0.54 2.98
N SER A 124 -6.99 -1.43 3.53
CA SER A 124 -7.40 -2.81 3.84
C SER A 124 -8.51 -2.86 4.88
N LYS A 125 -8.47 -1.97 5.88
CA LYS A 125 -9.53 -1.84 6.88
C LYS A 125 -10.82 -1.26 6.28
N GLU A 126 -10.71 -0.19 5.49
CA GLU A 126 -11.85 0.44 4.81
C GLU A 126 -12.61 -0.55 3.91
N LEU A 127 -11.86 -1.36 3.16
CA LEU A 127 -12.41 -2.34 2.23
C LEU A 127 -12.72 -3.70 2.88
N ALA A 128 -12.49 -3.84 4.19
CA ALA A 128 -12.63 -5.09 4.94
C ALA A 128 -11.94 -6.29 4.24
N LEU A 129 -10.72 -6.09 3.73
CA LEU A 129 -10.01 -7.11 2.97
C LEU A 129 -9.74 -8.35 3.86
N PRO A 130 -9.99 -9.56 3.34
CA PRO A 130 -9.77 -10.78 4.11
C PRO A 130 -8.29 -10.97 4.39
N ARG A 131 -7.98 -11.38 5.62
CA ARG A 131 -6.62 -11.75 6.04
C ARG A 131 -6.50 -13.27 6.08
N ALA A 132 -5.33 -13.77 5.70
CA ALA A 132 -5.01 -15.19 5.87
C ALA A 132 -5.12 -15.63 7.34
N ILE A 133 -4.78 -14.72 8.27
CA ILE A 133 -4.83 -14.98 9.71
C ILE A 133 -5.31 -13.74 10.46
N ALA A 134 -6.14 -13.95 11.49
CA ALA A 134 -6.76 -12.90 12.29
C ALA A 134 -5.85 -12.46 13.46
N THR A 135 -4.60 -12.09 13.14
CA THR A 135 -3.64 -11.56 14.12
C THR A 135 -2.70 -10.58 13.45
N GLU A 136 -2.11 -9.68 14.24
CA GLU A 136 -1.05 -8.81 13.76
C GLU A 136 0.24 -9.60 13.57
N LEU A 137 0.92 -9.34 12.45
CA LEU A 137 2.16 -10.03 12.10
C LEU A 137 3.34 -9.10 12.36
N PRO A 138 4.38 -9.56 13.08
CA PRO A 138 5.60 -8.80 13.25
C PRO A 138 6.35 -8.66 11.91
N PRO A 139 7.21 -7.65 11.76
CA PRO A 139 8.04 -7.49 10.58
C PRO A 139 8.83 -8.76 10.25
N GLY A 140 8.82 -9.16 8.98
CA GLY A 140 9.47 -10.38 8.51
C GLY A 140 8.60 -11.64 8.59
N VAL A 141 7.44 -11.60 9.26
CA VAL A 141 6.49 -12.72 9.26
C VAL A 141 5.37 -12.45 8.25
N VAL A 142 5.10 -13.44 7.39
CA VAL A 142 4.08 -13.37 6.34
C VAL A 142 3.13 -14.56 6.48
N ALA A 143 1.83 -14.30 6.36
CA ALA A 143 0.80 -15.33 6.28
C ALA A 143 0.13 -15.31 4.90
N THR A 144 0.07 -16.47 4.25
CA THR A 144 -0.72 -16.68 3.03
C THR A 144 -1.68 -17.82 3.23
N ALA A 145 -2.77 -17.88 2.47
CA ALA A 145 -3.77 -18.94 2.60
C ALA A 145 -4.13 -19.56 1.25
N ARG A 146 -4.35 -20.87 1.25
CA ARG A 146 -4.98 -21.62 0.17
C ARG A 146 -6.22 -22.31 0.73
N THR A 147 -7.23 -22.58 -0.10
CA THR A 147 -8.45 -23.28 0.32
C THR A 147 -8.81 -24.38 -0.67
N ASP A 148 -9.39 -25.46 -0.16
CA ASP A 148 -10.02 -26.53 -0.94
C ASP A 148 -11.55 -26.36 -1.02
N GLY A 149 -12.12 -25.34 -0.37
CA GLY A 149 -13.56 -25.08 -0.27
C GLY A 149 -14.12 -25.33 1.14
N ASP A 150 -13.59 -26.31 1.87
CA ASP A 150 -14.04 -26.68 3.22
C ASP A 150 -13.04 -26.21 4.29
N ASN A 151 -11.75 -26.23 3.96
CA ASN A 151 -10.64 -25.87 4.83
C ASN A 151 -9.81 -24.74 4.20
N ALA A 152 -9.25 -23.91 5.07
CA ALA A 152 -8.19 -22.97 4.74
C ALA A 152 -6.86 -23.46 5.34
N PHE A 153 -5.83 -23.48 4.50
CA PHE A 153 -4.45 -23.84 4.84
C PHE A 153 -3.60 -22.57 4.84
N ILE A 154 -3.17 -22.14 6.02
CA ILE A 154 -2.37 -20.95 6.26
C ILE A 154 -0.90 -21.32 6.32
N PHE A 155 -0.09 -20.72 5.45
CA PHE A 155 1.37 -20.81 5.46
C PHE A 155 1.93 -19.60 6.20
N LEU A 156 2.36 -19.83 7.43
CA LEU A 156 2.89 -18.83 8.32
C LEU A 156 4.42 -18.92 8.31
N GLN A 157 5.06 -17.93 7.70
CA GLN A 157 6.48 -17.97 7.30
C GLN A 157 7.26 -16.84 7.98
N ASN A 158 8.37 -17.18 8.63
CA ASN A 158 9.28 -16.22 9.21
C ASN A 158 10.50 -16.04 8.29
N TYR A 159 10.65 -14.88 7.66
CA TYR A 159 11.79 -14.53 6.82
C TYR A 159 12.88 -13.76 7.58
N SER A 160 12.97 -13.95 8.89
CA SER A 160 13.98 -13.33 9.74
C SER A 160 14.79 -14.36 10.52
N ALA A 161 15.98 -13.95 10.94
CA ALA A 161 16.84 -14.72 11.83
C ALA A 161 16.41 -14.65 13.31
N GLN A 162 15.26 -14.03 13.60
CA GLN A 162 14.74 -13.84 14.95
C GLN A 162 13.58 -14.80 15.22
N ASN A 163 13.43 -15.23 16.46
CA ASN A 163 12.24 -15.96 16.88
C ASN A 163 11.08 -14.97 17.11
N HIS A 164 9.89 -15.33 16.66
CA HIS A 164 8.67 -14.54 16.84
C HIS A 164 7.62 -15.33 17.60
N THR A 165 6.84 -14.61 18.40
CA THR A 165 5.76 -15.20 19.20
C THR A 165 4.45 -14.56 18.78
N LEU A 166 3.47 -15.39 18.42
CA LEU A 166 2.18 -14.95 17.92
C LEU A 166 1.05 -15.43 18.83
N THR A 167 0.06 -14.55 19.03
CA THR A 167 -1.20 -14.92 19.66
C THR A 167 -2.23 -15.15 18.55
N LEU A 168 -2.77 -16.37 18.49
CA LEU A 168 -3.79 -16.76 17.53
C LEU A 168 -5.11 -17.01 18.26
N PRO A 169 -6.26 -16.70 17.65
CA PRO A 169 -7.54 -17.17 18.18
C PRO A 169 -7.61 -18.71 18.10
N GLN A 170 -8.52 -19.31 18.86
CA GLN A 170 -8.76 -20.76 18.78
C GLN A 170 -9.28 -21.17 17.39
N GLY A 171 -9.18 -22.45 17.06
CA GLY A 171 -9.70 -23.02 15.80
C GLY A 171 -8.67 -23.23 14.70
N TYR A 172 -7.38 -23.27 15.05
CA TYR A 172 -6.32 -23.69 14.14
C TYR A 172 -5.74 -25.04 14.58
N TRP A 173 -5.40 -25.89 13.61
CA TRP A 173 -4.67 -27.14 13.78
C TRP A 173 -3.36 -27.07 13.02
N ASP A 174 -2.29 -27.56 13.62
CA ASP A 174 -1.01 -27.71 12.93
C ASP A 174 -1.08 -28.93 12.01
N CYS A 175 -0.84 -28.75 10.71
CA CYS A 175 -0.96 -29.83 9.73
C CYS A 175 0.13 -30.90 9.87
N LEU A 176 1.27 -30.60 10.50
CA LEU A 176 2.38 -31.53 10.67
C LEU A 176 2.21 -32.39 11.92
N THR A 177 1.68 -31.81 13.00
CA THR A 177 1.48 -32.53 14.28
C THR A 177 0.05 -33.03 14.49
N ASP A 178 -0.90 -32.59 13.65
CA ASP A 178 -2.35 -32.80 13.77
C ASP A 178 -2.93 -32.40 15.15
N ALA A 179 -2.26 -31.47 15.83
CA ALA A 179 -2.67 -30.95 17.13
C ALA A 179 -3.32 -29.58 16.99
N ALA A 180 -4.28 -29.29 17.87
CA ALA A 180 -4.80 -27.94 18.02
C ALA A 180 -3.68 -26.98 18.44
N VAL A 181 -3.60 -25.82 17.78
CA VAL A 181 -2.59 -24.81 18.10
C VAL A 181 -2.98 -24.09 19.39
N SER A 182 -2.12 -24.19 20.40
CA SER A 182 -2.21 -23.37 21.62
C SER A 182 -1.48 -22.04 21.42
N ALA A 183 -2.04 -20.96 21.96
CA ALA A 183 -1.29 -19.71 22.11
C ALA A 183 -0.37 -19.79 23.35
N PRO A 184 0.84 -19.21 23.30
CA PRO A 184 1.44 -18.57 22.13
C PRO A 184 2.02 -19.58 21.12
N LEU A 185 1.97 -19.24 19.83
CA LEU A 185 2.67 -19.96 18.77
C LEU A 185 4.04 -19.32 18.54
N THR A 186 5.10 -20.08 18.76
CA THR A 186 6.48 -19.66 18.46
C THR A 186 6.87 -20.08 17.05
N LEU A 187 7.35 -19.12 16.26
CA LEU A 187 8.05 -19.33 14.99
C LEU A 187 9.54 -19.13 15.24
N SER A 188 10.33 -20.17 14.99
CA SER A 188 11.79 -20.03 15.06
C SER A 188 12.33 -19.19 13.90
N ALA A 189 13.60 -18.79 13.98
CA ALA A 189 14.31 -18.20 12.85
C ALA A 189 14.13 -19.05 11.57
N TRP A 190 13.70 -18.43 10.47
CA TRP A 190 13.47 -19.08 9.17
C TRP A 190 12.38 -20.17 9.15
N ASP A 191 11.54 -20.25 10.19
CA ASP A 191 10.52 -21.28 10.36
C ASP A 191 9.31 -21.07 9.44
N CYS A 192 8.64 -22.18 9.12
CA CYS A 192 7.37 -22.21 8.39
C CYS A 192 6.41 -23.20 9.05
N ARG A 193 5.23 -22.70 9.43
CA ARG A 193 4.16 -23.52 10.00
C ARG A 193 2.95 -23.51 9.08
N ILE A 194 2.36 -24.69 8.89
CA ILE A 194 1.16 -24.87 8.07
C ILE A 194 -0.01 -25.13 8.99
N LEU A 195 -0.94 -24.18 9.07
CA LEU A 195 -2.11 -24.26 9.94
C LEU A 195 -3.37 -24.54 9.12
N ARG A 196 -4.26 -25.40 9.60
CA ARG A 196 -5.58 -25.65 9.03
C ARG A 196 -6.65 -25.01 9.91
N ARG A 197 -7.64 -24.36 9.31
CA ARG A 197 -8.92 -24.00 9.94
C ARG A 197 -10.06 -24.32 8.99
N HIS A 198 -11.27 -24.49 9.52
CA HIS A 198 -12.46 -24.53 8.68
C HIS A 198 -12.64 -23.17 7.98
N ALA A 199 -12.97 -23.19 6.68
CA ALA A 199 -13.20 -21.99 5.89
C ALA A 199 -14.47 -21.25 6.30
#